data_AF-A0A957J7R1-F1
#
_entry.id   AF-A0A957J7R1-F1
#
_cell.length_a   1.000
_cell.length_b   1.000
_cell.length_c   1.000
_cell.angle_alpha   90.00
_cell.angle_beta   90.00
_cell.angle_gamma   90.00
#
_symmetry.space_group_name_H-M   'P 1'
#
loop_
_entity.id
_entity.type
_entity.pdbx_description
1 polymer ?
#
loop_
_entity_poly.entity_id
_entity_poly.type
_entity_poly.pdbx_seq_one_letter_code
_entity_poly.pdbx_strand_id
1 'polypeptide(L)'
;SYPNASDPDVPTLADFPNHRIGIPLRDAREGYLYYIQEGNESGGFGWLVWNEYISSNANTLEDNLTWPGRSNDYHTVVNGNPPPGFDHRVYGFIENGDPTDTSMHIGDRVTQATGAVVSSDVRAVLREHIQNGRTMRFIVWRDGLTGGSGSNAYYEIVGFVVMRLHAYDLPGNQGRILAEFIRWDDSCGQVNQIGP
;
A
#
# COMPACT_ATOMS: atom_id res chain seq x y z
N SER A 1 0.62 15.96 21.68
CA SER A 1 -0.65 15.53 22.31
C SER A 1 -1.51 14.95 21.21
N TYR A 2 -1.86 13.68 21.34
CA TYR A 2 -2.37 12.85 20.25
C TYR A 2 -3.91 12.88 20.20
N PRO A 3 -4.56 12.88 19.03
CA PRO A 3 -6.00 13.06 18.95
C PRO A 3 -6.77 11.75 19.17
N ASN A 4 -7.77 11.88 20.05
CA ASN A 4 -8.98 11.08 20.30
C ASN A 4 -8.91 9.56 20.54
N ALA A 5 -8.73 9.26 21.82
CA ALA A 5 -9.07 8.05 22.56
C ALA A 5 -10.59 7.77 22.68
N SER A 6 -11.39 7.94 21.63
CA SER A 6 -12.84 7.60 21.70
C SER A 6 -13.17 6.18 21.23
N ASP A 7 -12.19 5.43 20.74
CA ASP A 7 -12.33 3.99 20.50
C ASP A 7 -11.40 3.26 21.49
N PRO A 8 -11.93 2.70 22.60
CA PRO A 8 -11.11 2.05 23.64
C PRO A 8 -10.40 0.78 23.13
N ASP A 9 -10.72 0.31 21.92
CA ASP A 9 -10.10 -0.86 21.29
C ASP A 9 -8.94 -0.50 20.35
N VAL A 10 -8.52 0.78 20.27
CA VAL A 10 -7.35 1.18 19.46
C VAL A 10 -6.07 1.04 20.28
N PRO A 11 -5.17 0.12 19.92
CA PRO A 11 -3.91 -0.04 20.60
C PRO A 11 -3.03 1.21 20.50
N THR A 12 -2.39 1.59 21.60
CA THR A 12 -1.39 2.66 21.67
C THR A 12 0.00 2.13 21.36
N LEU A 13 0.95 2.98 20.97
CA LEU A 13 2.34 2.56 20.73
C LEU A 13 2.97 1.85 21.95
N ALA A 14 2.53 2.20 23.17
CA ALA A 14 3.00 1.58 24.41
C ALA A 14 2.55 0.12 24.55
N ASP A 15 1.48 -0.29 23.86
CA ASP A 15 0.98 -1.67 23.86
C ASP A 15 1.88 -2.61 23.01
N PHE A 16 2.91 -2.06 22.35
CA PHE A 16 3.78 -2.76 21.43
C PHE A 16 5.25 -2.73 21.91
N PRO A 17 5.66 -3.65 22.80
CA PRO A 17 7.02 -3.71 23.31
C PRO A 17 8.06 -4.00 22.22
N ASN A 18 7.62 -4.52 21.07
CA ASN A 18 8.46 -4.81 19.91
C ASN A 18 8.47 -3.71 18.84
N HIS A 19 7.93 -2.52 19.11
CA HIS A 19 8.08 -1.40 18.17
C HIS A 19 9.56 -1.09 17.95
N ARG A 20 9.92 -0.73 16.72
CA ARG A 20 11.29 -0.37 16.34
C ARG A 20 11.30 1.03 15.76
N ILE A 21 12.00 1.94 16.44
CA ILE A 21 12.27 3.28 15.94
C ILE A 21 13.65 3.26 15.28
N GLY A 22 13.75 3.74 14.03
CA GLY A 22 15.03 3.95 13.35
C GLY A 22 15.69 2.71 12.73
N ILE A 23 15.07 1.53 12.79
CA ILE A 23 15.52 0.37 11.99
C ILE A 23 14.82 0.45 10.64
N PRO A 24 15.54 0.55 9.51
CA PRO A 24 14.91 0.60 8.19
C PRO A 24 14.30 -0.76 7.83
N LEU A 25 13.29 -0.76 6.95
CA LEU A 25 12.59 -1.98 6.54
C LEU A 25 13.53 -3.04 5.93
N ARG A 26 14.59 -2.63 5.23
CA ARG A 26 15.62 -3.54 4.68
C ARG A 26 16.33 -4.40 5.74
N ASP A 27 16.36 -3.93 6.99
CA ASP A 27 17.00 -4.60 8.12
C ASP A 27 15.96 -5.23 9.07
N ALA A 28 14.70 -5.31 8.64
CA ALA A 28 13.60 -5.88 9.40
C ALA A 28 13.81 -7.37 9.71
N ARG A 29 13.32 -7.79 10.88
CA ARG A 29 13.23 -9.20 11.26
C ARG A 29 11.79 -9.53 11.59
N GLU A 30 11.40 -10.79 11.42
CA GLU A 30 10.06 -11.27 11.73
C GLU A 30 9.62 -10.83 13.14
N GLY A 31 8.40 -10.31 13.25
CA GLY A 31 7.81 -9.79 14.48
C GLY A 31 8.18 -8.33 14.81
N TYR A 32 9.01 -7.66 14.00
CA TYR A 32 9.27 -6.23 14.18
C TYR A 32 8.02 -5.41 13.89
N LEU A 33 7.69 -4.49 14.79
CA LEU A 33 6.55 -3.60 14.65
C LEU A 33 6.99 -2.22 14.17
N TYR A 34 6.32 -1.75 13.12
CA TYR A 34 6.56 -0.48 12.46
C TYR A 34 5.34 0.42 12.63
N TYR A 35 5.56 1.61 13.17
CA TYR A 35 4.58 2.68 13.20
C TYR A 35 4.88 3.64 12.04
N ILE A 36 4.03 3.60 11.02
CA ILE A 36 4.31 4.17 9.70
C ILE A 36 3.33 5.32 9.47
N GLN A 37 3.85 6.49 9.12
CA GLN A 37 3.05 7.67 8.80
C GLN A 37 2.78 7.74 7.29
N GLU A 38 1.61 8.22 6.92
CA GLU A 38 1.24 8.51 5.54
C GLU A 38 2.12 9.65 5.00
N GLY A 39 2.76 9.41 3.87
CA GLY A 39 3.68 10.36 3.27
C GLY A 39 4.61 9.72 2.24
N ASN A 40 5.31 10.59 1.51
CA ASN A 40 6.22 10.21 0.42
C ASN A 40 7.70 10.19 0.88
N GLU A 41 7.94 10.48 2.16
CA GLU A 41 9.25 10.38 2.79
C GLU A 41 9.72 8.93 2.93
N SER A 42 11.03 8.76 3.12
CA SER A 42 11.62 7.45 3.40
C SER A 42 10.98 6.83 4.64
N GLY A 43 10.42 5.63 4.48
CA GLY A 43 9.70 4.92 5.53
C GLY A 43 8.27 5.42 5.79
N GLY A 44 7.71 6.27 4.92
CA GLY A 44 6.28 6.58 4.91
C GLY A 44 5.46 5.48 4.20
N PHE A 45 4.13 5.56 4.31
CA PHE A 45 3.22 4.77 3.48
C PHE A 45 2.32 5.65 2.59
N GLY A 46 1.76 5.06 1.54
CA GLY A 46 0.78 5.71 0.68
C GLY A 46 -0.30 4.71 0.25
N TRP A 47 -1.48 5.24 -0.06
CA TRP A 47 -2.58 4.43 -0.57
C TRP A 47 -2.40 4.18 -2.06
N LEU A 48 -2.45 2.93 -2.50
CA LEU A 48 -2.39 2.63 -3.93
C LEU A 48 -3.69 3.05 -4.62
N VAL A 49 -3.56 3.52 -5.86
CA VAL A 49 -4.71 3.81 -6.73
C VAL A 49 -4.80 2.71 -7.79
N TRP A 50 -5.95 2.04 -7.84
CA TRP A 50 -6.28 1.01 -8.81
C TRP A 50 -7.30 1.50 -9.85
N ASN A 51 -7.47 0.71 -10.91
CA ASN A 51 -8.28 1.01 -12.09
C ASN A 51 -9.69 1.56 -11.76
N GLU A 52 -10.16 2.48 -12.63
CA GLU A 52 -11.36 3.34 -12.53
C GLU A 52 -11.15 4.74 -11.92
N TYR A 53 -10.31 5.54 -12.56
CA TYR A 53 -10.02 6.94 -12.23
C TYR A 53 -8.98 7.11 -11.10
N ILE A 54 -8.14 8.14 -11.21
CA ILE A 54 -7.34 8.64 -10.09
C ILE A 54 -8.29 9.30 -9.11
N SER A 55 -9.10 8.49 -8.46
CA SER A 55 -10.11 8.93 -7.56
C SER A 55 -9.88 8.17 -6.28
N SER A 56 -9.42 8.91 -5.28
CA SER A 56 -9.43 8.52 -3.88
C SER A 56 -10.85 8.33 -3.32
N ASN A 57 -11.87 8.22 -4.18
CA ASN A 57 -13.23 7.96 -3.76
C ASN A 57 -13.27 6.60 -3.07
N ALA A 58 -13.80 6.63 -1.85
CA ALA A 58 -13.88 5.53 -0.89
C ALA A 58 -14.06 4.14 -1.50
N ASN A 59 -15.03 4.00 -2.41
CA ASN A 59 -15.52 2.72 -2.91
C ASN A 59 -14.44 1.93 -3.67
N THR A 60 -13.64 2.60 -4.50
CA THR A 60 -12.59 1.90 -5.28
C THR A 60 -11.47 1.43 -4.35
N LEU A 61 -11.02 2.26 -3.40
CA LEU A 61 -9.97 1.87 -2.47
C LEU A 61 -10.44 0.73 -1.52
N GLU A 62 -11.66 0.80 -1.02
CA GLU A 62 -12.29 -0.25 -0.23
C GLU A 62 -12.33 -1.59 -0.97
N ASP A 63 -12.83 -1.60 -2.21
CA ASP A 63 -12.93 -2.80 -3.04
C ASP A 63 -11.56 -3.47 -3.24
N ASN A 64 -10.51 -2.66 -3.38
CA ASN A 64 -9.15 -3.15 -3.56
C ASN A 64 -8.52 -3.69 -2.26
N LEU A 65 -8.92 -3.16 -1.10
CA LEU A 65 -8.46 -3.62 0.21
C LEU A 65 -9.26 -4.84 0.70
N THR A 66 -10.51 -5.02 0.26
CA THR A 66 -11.39 -6.12 0.69
C THR A 66 -10.81 -7.46 0.29
N TRP A 67 -10.63 -8.39 1.24
CA TRP A 67 -10.05 -9.71 0.95
C TRP A 67 -10.87 -10.51 -0.09
N PRO A 68 -10.25 -11.15 -1.09
CA PRO A 68 -8.80 -11.34 -1.31
C PRO A 68 -8.07 -10.18 -2.03
N GLY A 69 -8.71 -9.04 -2.21
CA GLY A 69 -8.22 -7.87 -2.93
C GLY A 69 -8.38 -8.02 -4.44
N ARG A 70 -8.10 -6.94 -5.18
CA ARG A 70 -8.13 -6.91 -6.67
C ARG A 70 -6.74 -6.70 -7.27
N SER A 71 -5.73 -7.39 -6.73
CA SER A 71 -4.33 -7.25 -7.16
C SER A 71 -4.03 -7.63 -8.62
N ASN A 72 -4.96 -8.33 -9.28
CA ASN A 72 -4.83 -8.81 -10.66
C ASN A 72 -5.70 -8.00 -11.65
N ASP A 73 -6.32 -6.92 -11.19
CA ASP A 73 -7.30 -6.13 -11.94
C ASP A 73 -6.59 -5.01 -12.72
N TYR A 74 -5.95 -5.40 -13.84
CA TYR A 74 -5.21 -4.52 -14.75
C TYR A 74 -6.03 -4.18 -16.01
N HIS A 75 -6.20 -2.88 -16.29
CA HIS A 75 -6.91 -2.41 -17.48
C HIS A 75 -6.24 -1.20 -18.15
N THR A 76 -6.02 -1.30 -19.47
CA THR A 76 -5.59 -0.18 -20.32
C THR A 76 -6.71 0.82 -20.52
N VAL A 77 -6.45 2.13 -20.41
CA VAL A 77 -7.48 3.17 -20.60
C VAL A 77 -7.06 4.22 -21.62
N VAL A 78 -7.94 4.49 -22.58
CA VAL A 78 -7.66 5.36 -23.74
C VAL A 78 -7.67 6.86 -23.45
N ASN A 79 -7.95 7.29 -22.21
CA ASN A 79 -8.14 8.71 -21.87
C ASN A 79 -7.14 9.22 -20.81
N GLY A 80 -6.40 10.28 -21.15
CA GLY A 80 -5.50 11.04 -20.27
C GLY A 80 -4.04 11.02 -20.73
N ASN A 81 -3.15 11.70 -19.99
CA ASN A 81 -1.72 11.72 -20.33
C ASN A 81 -1.08 10.36 -20.01
N PRO A 82 -0.46 9.68 -20.99
CA PRO A 82 0.21 8.42 -20.74
C PRO A 82 1.45 8.62 -19.85
N PRO A 83 1.79 7.66 -18.98
CA PRO A 83 3.08 7.65 -18.32
C PRO A 83 4.21 7.50 -19.37
N PRO A 84 5.44 7.94 -19.06
CA PRO A 84 6.58 7.73 -19.95
C PRO A 84 6.77 6.24 -20.27
N GLY A 85 6.71 5.88 -21.56
CA GLY A 85 6.81 4.49 -22.04
C GLY A 85 5.50 3.94 -22.66
N PHE A 86 4.38 4.67 -22.52
CA PHE A 86 3.07 4.25 -23.00
C PHE A 86 2.48 5.25 -24.00
N ASP A 87 1.62 4.76 -24.90
CA ASP A 87 0.83 5.57 -25.84
C ASP A 87 -0.61 5.85 -25.32
N HIS A 88 -1.01 5.20 -24.22
CA HIS A 88 -2.29 5.37 -23.53
C HIS A 88 -2.10 5.43 -22.01
N ARG A 89 -3.12 5.88 -21.28
CA ARG A 89 -3.06 5.94 -19.82
C ARG A 89 -3.28 4.55 -19.23
N VAL A 90 -2.46 4.19 -18.25
CA VAL A 90 -2.61 2.97 -17.48
C VAL A 90 -2.97 3.37 -16.04
N TYR A 91 -3.93 2.70 -15.41
CA TYR A 91 -4.17 2.82 -13.97
C TYR A 91 -3.83 1.49 -13.26
N GLY A 92 -3.51 1.56 -11.97
CA GLY A 92 -2.89 0.47 -11.23
C GLY A 92 -1.36 0.54 -11.25
N PHE A 93 -0.71 -0.58 -11.55
CA PHE A 93 0.74 -0.63 -11.81
C PHE A 93 1.03 -0.43 -13.30
N ILE A 94 2.20 0.11 -13.58
CA ILE A 94 2.74 0.38 -14.91
C ILE A 94 3.94 -0.54 -15.05
N GLU A 95 3.76 -1.63 -15.76
CA GLU A 95 4.87 -2.48 -16.20
C GLU A 95 5.68 -1.73 -17.26
N ASN A 96 6.99 -1.96 -17.36
CA ASN A 96 7.84 -1.23 -18.31
C ASN A 96 8.50 -2.18 -19.32
N GLY A 97 7.74 -2.70 -20.28
CA GLY A 97 8.31 -3.45 -21.40
C GLY A 97 7.40 -4.47 -22.08
N ASP A 98 6.30 -4.88 -21.44
CA ASP A 98 5.33 -5.90 -21.83
C ASP A 98 3.89 -5.48 -21.46
N PRO A 99 3.11 -4.96 -22.42
CA PRO A 99 1.71 -4.56 -22.18
C PRO A 99 0.76 -5.74 -21.91
N THR A 100 1.23 -6.98 -21.97
CA THR A 100 0.45 -8.20 -21.68
C THR A 100 0.63 -8.72 -20.26
N ASP A 101 1.56 -8.14 -19.50
CA ASP A 101 1.76 -8.49 -18.10
C ASP A 101 0.60 -7.96 -17.23
N THR A 102 -0.02 -8.87 -16.49
CA THR A 102 -1.13 -8.57 -15.57
C THR A 102 -0.75 -8.77 -14.11
N SER A 103 0.55 -8.86 -13.81
CA SER A 103 1.09 -9.04 -12.46
C SER A 103 2.11 -7.97 -12.10
N MET A 104 2.10 -7.55 -10.83
CA MET A 104 3.08 -6.60 -10.30
C MET A 104 4.44 -7.25 -10.07
N HIS A 105 5.48 -6.63 -10.61
CA HIS A 105 6.87 -7.05 -10.50
C HIS A 105 7.77 -5.94 -9.91
N ILE A 106 8.96 -6.34 -9.47
CA ILE A 106 10.02 -5.39 -9.14
C ILE A 106 10.43 -4.67 -10.43
N GLY A 107 10.52 -3.35 -10.38
CA GLY A 107 10.80 -2.49 -11.54
C GLY A 107 9.56 -1.81 -12.13
N ASP A 108 8.36 -2.31 -11.82
CA ASP A 108 7.12 -1.65 -12.19
C ASP A 108 6.95 -0.33 -11.45
N ARG A 109 6.07 0.53 -11.95
CA ARG A 109 5.73 1.77 -11.27
C ARG A 109 4.32 1.73 -10.73
N VAL A 110 4.11 2.28 -9.56
CA VAL A 110 2.79 2.45 -8.96
C VAL A 110 2.48 3.91 -8.71
N THR A 111 1.20 4.22 -8.67
CA THR A 111 0.69 5.53 -8.27
C THR A 111 0.08 5.46 -6.88
N GLN A 112 0.17 6.58 -6.17
CA GLN A 112 -0.42 6.73 -4.85
C GLN A 112 -1.57 7.74 -4.89
N ALA A 113 -2.55 7.55 -4.03
CA ALA A 113 -3.66 8.45 -3.88
C ALA A 113 -3.16 9.74 -3.23
N THR A 114 -3.59 10.88 -3.78
CA THR A 114 -3.31 12.18 -3.17
C THR A 114 -4.50 12.63 -2.34
N GLY A 115 -4.26 13.02 -1.10
CA GLY A 115 -5.29 13.55 -0.20
C GLY A 115 -5.70 12.59 0.90
N ALA A 116 -6.53 13.08 1.81
CA ALA A 116 -6.92 12.37 3.02
C ALA A 116 -7.86 11.19 2.73
N VAL A 117 -7.50 9.99 3.18
CA VAL A 117 -8.41 8.83 3.18
C VAL A 117 -9.22 8.82 4.48
N VAL A 118 -10.42 9.40 4.43
CA VAL A 118 -11.34 9.53 5.58
C VAL A 118 -12.58 8.64 5.48
N SER A 119 -12.61 7.70 4.53
CA SER A 119 -13.75 6.80 4.29
C SER A 119 -14.05 5.90 5.49
N SER A 120 -15.33 5.78 5.86
CA SER A 120 -15.81 4.78 6.83
C SER A 120 -15.61 3.35 6.33
N ASP A 121 -15.69 3.14 5.03
CA ASP A 121 -15.70 1.81 4.44
C ASP A 121 -14.28 1.25 4.33
N VAL A 122 -13.31 2.12 3.99
CA VAL A 122 -11.88 1.79 4.12
C VAL A 122 -11.55 1.41 5.57
N ARG A 123 -12.05 2.18 6.55
CA ARG A 123 -11.85 1.88 7.97
C ARG A 123 -12.48 0.52 8.36
N ALA A 124 -13.64 0.19 7.82
CA ALA A 124 -14.30 -1.10 8.06
C ALA A 124 -13.45 -2.27 7.53
N VAL A 125 -12.90 -2.15 6.32
CA VAL A 125 -12.02 -3.19 5.73
C VAL A 125 -10.70 -3.35 6.51
N LEU A 126 -10.07 -2.24 6.91
CA LEU A 126 -8.85 -2.31 7.74
C LEU A 126 -9.13 -3.00 9.08
N ARG A 127 -10.29 -2.70 9.70
CA ARG A 127 -10.73 -3.35 10.93
C ARG A 127 -10.97 -4.85 10.72
N GLU A 128 -11.55 -5.26 9.60
CA GLU A 128 -11.73 -6.66 9.25
C GLU A 128 -10.39 -7.40 9.13
N HIS A 129 -9.37 -6.80 8.52
CA HIS A 129 -8.02 -7.39 8.45
C HIS A 129 -7.40 -7.58 9.83
N ILE A 130 -7.52 -6.58 10.71
CA ILE A 130 -7.02 -6.62 12.09
C ILE A 130 -7.73 -7.73 12.87
N GLN A 131 -9.06 -7.74 12.87
CA GLN A 131 -9.86 -8.71 13.64
C GLN A 131 -9.63 -10.17 13.20
N ASN A 132 -9.38 -10.39 11.91
CA ASN A 132 -9.09 -11.71 11.38
C ASN A 132 -7.60 -12.08 11.40
N GLY A 133 -6.72 -11.20 11.91
CA GLY A 133 -5.28 -11.44 11.96
C GLY A 133 -4.61 -11.68 10.60
N ARG A 134 -5.22 -11.15 9.52
CA ARG A 134 -4.79 -11.40 8.14
C ARG A 134 -3.41 -10.80 7.87
N THR A 135 -2.63 -11.51 7.07
CA THR A 135 -1.40 -10.96 6.49
C THR A 135 -1.69 -10.39 5.11
N MET A 136 -1.18 -9.20 4.85
CA MET A 136 -1.31 -8.50 3.58
C MET A 136 0.05 -8.33 2.94
N ARG A 137 0.08 -8.30 1.61
CA ARG A 137 1.27 -7.91 0.85
C ARG A 137 1.30 -6.38 0.72
N PHE A 138 2.44 -5.79 1.05
CA PHE A 138 2.74 -4.37 0.89
C PHE A 138 3.80 -4.23 -0.20
N ILE A 139 3.64 -3.19 -1.02
CA ILE A 139 4.62 -2.77 -2.01
C ILE A 139 5.67 -1.92 -1.31
N VAL A 140 6.94 -2.22 -1.55
CA VAL A 140 8.06 -1.36 -1.16
C VAL A 140 8.49 -0.59 -2.40
N TRP A 141 8.49 0.73 -2.33
CA TRP A 141 8.96 1.58 -3.41
C TRP A 141 10.30 2.25 -3.12
N ARG A 142 10.98 2.66 -4.20
CA ARG A 142 12.20 3.45 -4.15
C ARG A 142 11.91 4.81 -3.53
N ASP A 143 12.77 5.25 -2.61
CA ASP A 143 12.72 6.61 -2.07
C ASP A 143 12.78 7.66 -3.19
N GLY A 144 11.82 8.58 -3.18
CA GLY A 144 11.70 9.66 -4.15
C GLY A 144 10.87 9.31 -5.39
N LEU A 145 10.43 10.37 -6.08
CA LEU A 145 9.65 10.25 -7.31
C LEU A 145 10.50 9.65 -8.42
N THR A 146 9.98 8.61 -9.06
CA THR A 146 10.58 8.02 -10.28
C THR A 146 10.07 8.71 -11.55
N GLY A 147 8.94 9.42 -11.46
CA GLY A 147 8.43 10.26 -12.54
C GLY A 147 7.15 11.00 -12.16
N GLY A 148 6.76 11.96 -13.01
CA GLY A 148 5.53 12.73 -12.86
C GLY A 148 5.53 13.72 -11.67
N SER A 149 4.37 14.29 -11.39
CA SER A 149 4.15 15.23 -10.28
C SER A 149 2.69 15.28 -9.85
N GLY A 150 2.45 15.67 -8.60
CA GLY A 150 1.10 15.75 -8.02
C GLY A 150 0.37 14.40 -8.08
N SER A 151 -0.86 14.40 -8.58
CA SER A 151 -1.67 13.19 -8.77
C SER A 151 -1.16 12.24 -9.85
N ASN A 152 -0.11 12.62 -10.59
CA ASN A 152 0.55 11.76 -11.58
C ASN A 152 1.94 11.31 -11.11
N ALA A 153 2.22 11.40 -9.81
CA ALA A 153 3.46 10.88 -9.22
C ALA A 153 3.56 9.36 -9.37
N TYR A 154 4.73 8.87 -9.78
CA TYR A 154 5.04 7.46 -9.93
C TYR A 154 6.22 7.05 -9.05
N TYR A 155 6.11 5.86 -8.47
CA TYR A 155 7.14 5.25 -7.64
C TYR A 155 7.48 3.85 -8.15
N GLU A 156 8.76 3.57 -8.31
CA GLU A 156 9.26 2.25 -8.72
C GLU A 156 9.16 1.24 -7.57
N ILE A 157 8.58 0.08 -7.84
CA ILE A 157 8.56 -1.08 -6.94
C ILE A 157 9.98 -1.63 -6.84
N VAL A 158 10.52 -1.70 -5.61
CA VAL A 158 11.83 -2.28 -5.31
C VAL A 158 11.73 -3.59 -4.52
N GLY A 159 10.53 -3.97 -4.11
CA GLY A 159 10.28 -5.22 -3.41
C GLY A 159 8.86 -5.32 -2.89
N PHE A 160 8.58 -6.47 -2.27
CA PHE A 160 7.32 -6.74 -1.61
C PHE A 160 7.60 -7.29 -0.20
N VAL A 161 6.75 -6.95 0.75
CA VAL A 161 6.80 -7.50 2.10
C VAL A 161 5.43 -8.02 2.50
N VAL A 162 5.40 -9.07 3.30
CA VAL A 162 4.18 -9.52 3.97
C VAL A 162 4.16 -8.92 5.36
N MET A 163 3.09 -8.21 5.68
CA MET A 163 2.89 -7.60 7.00
C MET A 163 1.51 -7.94 7.55
N ARG A 164 1.35 -7.87 8.87
CA ARG A 164 0.05 -7.93 9.55
C ARG A 164 -0.28 -6.56 10.13
N LEU A 165 -1.47 -6.05 9.85
CA LEU A 165 -1.94 -4.79 10.43
C LEU A 165 -2.44 -5.04 11.87
N HIS A 166 -2.02 -4.18 12.80
CA HIS A 166 -2.44 -4.22 14.22
C HIS A 166 -3.32 -3.03 14.59
N ALA A 167 -3.05 -1.86 14.02
CA ALA A 167 -3.82 -0.64 14.30
C ALA A 167 -3.72 0.35 13.14
N TYR A 168 -4.65 1.30 13.07
CA TYR A 168 -4.57 2.46 12.20
C TYR A 168 -5.16 3.69 12.91
N ASP A 169 -4.70 4.87 12.52
CA ASP A 169 -5.27 6.17 12.85
C ASP A 169 -5.28 7.02 11.58
N LEU A 170 -6.46 7.40 11.07
CA LEU A 170 -6.59 8.12 9.79
C LEU A 170 -7.20 9.52 9.97
N PRO A 171 -6.50 10.47 10.62
CA PRO A 171 -6.98 11.84 10.81
C PRO A 171 -6.61 12.70 9.61
N GLY A 172 -7.47 12.74 8.60
CA GLY A 172 -7.21 13.57 7.42
C GLY A 172 -6.00 13.06 6.62
N ASN A 173 -5.01 13.93 6.37
CA ASN A 173 -3.82 13.68 5.54
C ASN A 173 -2.57 13.30 6.36
N GLN A 174 -2.76 12.83 7.59
CA GLN A 174 -1.69 12.39 8.48
C GLN A 174 -1.99 10.97 8.97
N GLY A 175 -2.48 10.11 8.07
CA GLY A 175 -2.78 8.72 8.37
C GLY A 175 -1.59 8.00 8.96
N ARG A 176 -1.84 7.00 9.80
CA ARG A 176 -0.83 6.19 10.47
C ARG A 176 -1.31 4.76 10.54
N ILE A 177 -0.38 3.84 10.34
CA ILE A 177 -0.63 2.42 10.53
C ILE A 177 0.41 1.84 11.47
N LEU A 178 0.02 0.79 12.17
CA LEU A 178 0.94 -0.07 12.89
C LEU A 178 0.92 -1.45 12.26
N ALA A 179 2.06 -1.86 11.72
CA ALA A 179 2.20 -3.11 11.00
C ALA A 179 3.35 -3.95 11.55
N GLU A 180 3.12 -5.25 11.66
CA GLU A 180 4.12 -6.25 12.02
C GLU A 180 4.74 -6.81 10.73
N PHE A 181 6.06 -6.72 10.63
CA PHE A 181 6.80 -7.37 9.55
C PHE A 181 6.78 -8.89 9.76
N ILE A 182 6.26 -9.62 8.78
CA ILE A 182 6.26 -11.09 8.79
C ILE A 182 7.47 -11.60 8.01
N ARG A 183 7.63 -11.17 6.76
CA ARG A 183 8.74 -11.58 5.89
C ARG A 183 8.86 -10.69 4.66
N TRP A 184 10.03 -10.74 4.01
CA TRP A 184 10.16 -10.35 2.61
C TRP A 184 9.40 -11.33 1.74
N ASP A 185 8.85 -10.83 0.64
CA ASP A 185 8.13 -11.62 -0.33
C ASP A 185 8.93 -11.72 -1.62
N ASP A 186 9.72 -12.78 -1.71
CA ASP A 186 10.63 -13.05 -2.82
C ASP A 186 9.93 -13.70 -4.01
N SER A 187 8.60 -13.80 -3.98
CA SER A 187 7.82 -14.48 -5.02
C SER A 187 7.63 -13.65 -6.29
N CYS A 188 8.23 -12.45 -6.36
CA CYS A 188 8.05 -11.48 -7.44
C CYS A 188 6.56 -11.20 -7.75
N GLY A 189 5.69 -11.24 -6.73
CA GLY A 189 4.26 -11.04 -6.95
C GLY A 189 3.47 -12.32 -7.22
N GLN A 190 4.13 -13.46 -7.48
CA GLN A 190 3.46 -14.71 -7.83
C GLN A 190 3.11 -15.53 -6.59
N VAL A 191 1.91 -16.10 -6.49
CA VAL A 191 1.65 -17.13 -5.47
C VAL A 191 2.62 -18.27 -5.71
N ASN A 192 3.37 -18.69 -4.68
CA ASN A 192 4.09 -19.96 -4.74
C ASN A 192 3.07 -21.04 -5.08
N GLN A 193 3.08 -21.52 -6.32
CA GLN A 193 2.37 -22.74 -6.66
C GLN A 193 3.07 -23.86 -5.89
N ILE A 194 2.49 -24.25 -4.76
CA ILE A 194 2.83 -25.52 -4.14
C ILE A 194 2.37 -26.56 -5.15
N GLY A 195 3.34 -27.14 -5.87
CA GLY A 195 3.07 -28.19 -6.85
C GLY A 195 2.37 -29.39 -6.19
N PRO A 196 1.62 -30.19 -6.98
CA PRO A 196 0.99 -31.41 -6.50
C PRO A 196 2.01 -32.42 -5.94
#